data_AF-A0A3N0IXQ0-F1
#
_entry.id   AF-A0A3N0IXQ0-F1
#
_cell.length_a   1.000
_cell.length_b   1.000
_cell.length_c   1.000
_cell.angle_alpha   90.00
_cell.angle_beta   90.00
_cell.angle_gamma   90.00
#
_symmetry.space_group_name_H-M   'P 1'
#
loop_
_entity.id
_entity.type
_entity.pdbx_description
1 polymer ?
#
loop_
_entity_poly.entity_id
_entity_poly.type
_entity_poly.pdbx_seq_one_letter_code
_entity_poly.pdbx_strand_id
1 'polypeptide(L)'
;MEDRKKRNKGLIALGVAAVVLVAAGTGFWVWHEQPSFCNAICHTPMDPYVEDYYADDPTLLATAHRVADVTCLDCHVPTLSEQLAEGVSWVAGGYALPLEQRSFDNAFCMNGSCHAIGQDSLAQITGQQAYNPHSAYHEELACGTCHKSHTASVMQCAQCHSDAEVPAGWTVR
;
A
#
# COMPACT_ATOMS: atom_id res chain seq x y z
N MET A 1 53.12 -8.72 -27.93
CA MET A 1 52.91 -8.79 -26.46
C MET A 1 51.96 -7.69 -26.00
N GLU A 2 52.12 -6.47 -26.51
CA GLU A 2 51.28 -5.29 -26.24
C GLU A 2 49.77 -5.49 -26.54
N ASP A 3 49.43 -6.10 -27.68
CA ASP A 3 48.02 -6.30 -28.08
C ASP A 3 47.27 -7.29 -27.18
N ARG A 4 47.97 -8.31 -26.67
CA ARG A 4 47.38 -9.27 -25.71
C ARG A 4 47.08 -8.58 -24.38
N LYS A 5 47.94 -7.63 -23.97
CA LYS A 5 47.77 -6.83 -22.75
C LYS A 5 46.62 -5.81 -22.89
N LYS A 6 46.48 -5.16 -24.06
CA LYS A 6 45.33 -4.28 -24.36
C LYS A 6 44.00 -5.06 -24.43
N ARG A 7 43.97 -6.22 -25.08
CA ARG A 7 42.80 -7.09 -25.15
C ARG A 7 42.35 -7.58 -23.76
N ASN A 8 43.29 -7.97 -22.90
CA ASN A 8 42.96 -8.39 -21.54
C ASN A 8 42.42 -7.24 -20.68
N LYS A 9 42.93 -6.01 -20.82
CA LYS A 9 42.37 -4.83 -20.15
C LYS A 9 40.95 -4.50 -20.64
N GLY A 10 40.70 -4.62 -21.94
CA GLY A 10 39.36 -4.46 -22.51
C GLY A 10 38.36 -5.50 -21.99
N LEU A 11 38.78 -6.77 -21.90
CA LEU A 11 37.97 -7.84 -21.33
C LEU A 11 37.70 -7.64 -19.83
N ILE A 12 38.69 -7.17 -19.07
CA ILE A 12 38.51 -6.83 -17.65
C ILE A 12 37.53 -5.67 -17.50
N ALA A 13 37.68 -4.59 -18.28
CA ALA A 13 36.78 -3.45 -18.22
C ALA A 13 35.33 -3.84 -18.57
N LEU A 14 35.15 -4.68 -19.59
CA LEU A 14 33.84 -5.18 -20.00
C LEU A 14 33.24 -6.12 -18.94
N GLY A 15 34.06 -6.96 -18.31
CA GLY A 15 33.66 -7.79 -17.18
C GLY A 15 33.23 -6.96 -15.97
N VAL A 16 34.00 -5.92 -15.61
CA VAL A 16 33.64 -4.99 -14.53
C VAL A 16 32.34 -4.25 -14.85
N ALA A 17 32.19 -3.74 -16.07
CA ALA A 17 30.96 -3.06 -16.48
C ALA A 17 29.74 -4.00 -16.39
N ALA A 18 29.88 -5.25 -16.83
CA ALA A 18 28.82 -6.25 -16.71
C ALA A 18 28.45 -6.52 -15.25
N VAL A 19 29.44 -6.68 -14.35
CA VAL A 19 29.18 -6.88 -12.92
C VAL A 19 28.48 -5.67 -12.29
N VAL A 20 28.91 -4.45 -12.63
CA VAL A 20 28.28 -3.22 -12.13
C VAL A 20 26.82 -3.11 -12.56
N LEU A 21 26.51 -3.43 -13.83
CA LEU A 21 25.14 -3.40 -14.33
C LEU A 21 24.26 -4.44 -13.62
N VAL A 22 24.77 -5.64 -13.36
CA VAL A 22 24.05 -6.67 -12.61
C VAL A 22 23.82 -6.23 -11.16
N ALA A 23 24.84 -5.69 -10.49
CA ALA A 23 24.72 -5.20 -9.12
C ALA A 23 23.73 -4.03 -9.01
N ALA A 24 23.76 -3.09 -9.96
CA ALA A 24 22.83 -1.97 -10.01
C ALA A 24 21.40 -2.45 -10.30
N GLY A 25 21.20 -3.36 -11.25
CA GLY A 25 19.88 -3.90 -11.58
C GLY A 25 19.25 -4.68 -10.43
N THR A 26 20.04 -5.51 -9.74
CA THR A 26 19.57 -6.26 -8.56
C THR A 26 19.29 -5.34 -7.37
N GLY A 27 20.17 -4.37 -7.10
CA GLY A 27 19.93 -3.36 -6.05
C GLY A 27 18.70 -2.51 -6.33
N PHE A 28 18.51 -2.08 -7.59
CA PHE A 28 17.33 -1.35 -8.01
C PHE A 28 16.06 -2.19 -7.85
N TRP A 29 16.10 -3.48 -8.25
CA TRP A 29 14.96 -4.38 -8.06
C TRP A 29 14.61 -4.54 -6.58
N VAL A 30 15.57 -4.76 -5.69
CA VAL A 30 15.25 -4.86 -4.26
C VAL A 30 14.69 -3.54 -3.72
N TRP A 31 15.27 -2.41 -4.13
CA TRP A 31 14.82 -1.10 -3.69
C TRP A 31 13.42 -0.74 -4.18
N HIS A 32 13.04 -1.13 -5.41
CA HIS A 32 11.73 -0.82 -5.98
C HIS A 32 10.56 -1.37 -5.16
N GLU A 33 10.79 -2.47 -4.44
CA GLU A 33 9.79 -3.11 -3.57
C GLU A 33 9.74 -2.49 -2.17
N GLN A 34 10.59 -1.50 -1.88
CA GLN A 34 10.66 -0.88 -0.55
C GLN A 34 9.82 0.40 -0.46
N PRO A 35 9.22 0.72 0.71
CA PRO A 35 8.48 1.97 0.92
C PRO A 35 9.28 3.25 0.60
N SER A 36 10.62 3.20 0.75
CA SER A 36 11.51 4.31 0.40
C SER A 36 11.51 4.64 -1.10
N PHE A 37 11.22 3.68 -1.97
CA PHE A 37 11.06 3.94 -3.41
C PHE A 37 9.78 4.73 -3.67
N CYS A 38 8.69 4.40 -2.98
CA CYS A 38 7.42 5.10 -3.12
C CYS A 38 7.54 6.57 -2.70
N ASN A 39 8.26 6.85 -1.61
CA ASN A 39 8.63 8.19 -1.19
C ASN A 39 9.37 8.96 -2.32
N ALA A 40 10.36 8.34 -2.95
CA ALA A 40 11.25 9.01 -3.88
C ALA A 40 10.74 9.13 -5.33
N ILE A 41 10.02 8.12 -5.86
CA ILE A 41 9.86 7.90 -7.30
C ILE A 41 8.40 7.74 -7.78
N CYS A 42 7.45 7.33 -6.93
CA CYS A 42 6.07 7.13 -7.38
C CYS A 42 5.36 8.46 -7.70
N HIS A 43 5.30 9.37 -6.73
CA HIS A 43 4.82 10.75 -6.90
C HIS A 43 5.12 11.56 -5.63
N THR A 44 5.32 12.86 -5.77
CA THR A 44 5.27 13.77 -4.61
C THR A 44 3.84 14.28 -4.45
N PRO A 45 3.24 14.25 -3.24
CA PRO A 45 3.78 13.92 -1.93
C PRO A 45 3.35 12.51 -1.47
N MET A 46 4.23 11.52 -1.59
CA MET A 46 4.02 10.20 -0.95
C MET A 46 4.51 10.18 0.51
N ASP A 47 5.37 11.14 0.91
CA ASP A 47 5.99 11.18 2.24
C ASP A 47 5.00 10.98 3.41
N PRO A 48 3.85 11.68 3.48
CA PRO A 48 2.94 11.53 4.62
C PRO A 48 2.39 10.10 4.74
N TYR A 49 2.12 9.43 3.61
CA TYR A 49 1.59 8.07 3.58
C TYR A 49 2.61 7.03 4.03
N VAL A 50 3.90 7.27 3.73
CA VAL A 50 5.02 6.43 4.18
C VAL A 50 5.28 6.67 5.67
N GLU A 51 5.19 7.92 6.12
CA GLU A 51 5.26 8.25 7.55
C GLU A 51 4.13 7.56 8.32
N ASP A 52 2.88 7.63 7.85
CA ASP A 52 1.72 6.94 8.45
C ASP A 52 1.88 5.41 8.50
N TYR A 53 2.54 4.83 7.50
CA TYR A 53 2.84 3.40 7.48
C TYR A 53 3.84 3.02 8.59
N TYR A 54 4.80 3.89 8.90
CA TYR A 54 5.80 3.71 9.96
C TYR A 54 5.45 4.38 11.29
N ALA A 55 4.27 5.00 11.43
CA ALA A 55 3.93 5.85 12.57
C ALA A 55 3.82 5.11 13.91
N ASP A 56 3.83 3.76 13.90
CA ASP A 56 3.56 2.91 15.07
C ASP A 56 2.23 3.27 15.77
N ASP A 57 1.31 3.90 15.04
CA ASP A 57 -0.03 4.22 15.48
C ASP A 57 -0.98 3.05 15.18
N PRO A 58 -1.42 2.27 16.18
CA PRO A 58 -2.30 1.13 15.96
C PRO A 58 -3.72 1.54 15.52
N THR A 59 -4.05 2.83 15.53
CA THR A 59 -5.33 3.35 15.03
C THR A 59 -5.32 3.53 13.51
N LEU A 60 -4.14 3.54 12.88
CA LEU A 60 -3.98 3.56 11.43
C LEU A 60 -3.89 2.15 10.87
N LEU A 61 -4.77 1.83 9.92
CA LEU A 61 -4.82 0.49 9.33
C LEU A 61 -3.56 0.18 8.51
N ALA A 62 -2.91 1.17 7.90
CA ALA A 62 -1.62 0.98 7.23
C ALA A 62 -0.51 0.52 8.20
N THR A 63 -0.45 1.11 9.39
CA THR A 63 0.48 0.66 10.44
C THR A 63 0.15 -0.77 10.89
N ALA A 64 -1.12 -1.10 11.09
CA ALA A 64 -1.53 -2.46 11.47
C ALA A 64 -1.11 -3.51 10.42
N HIS A 65 -1.22 -3.18 9.13
CA HIS A 65 -0.78 -4.05 8.03
C HIS A 65 0.75 -4.16 7.96
N ARG A 66 1.50 -3.07 8.20
CA ARG A 66 2.96 -3.12 8.32
C ARG A 66 3.41 -4.11 9.39
N VAL A 67 2.75 -4.09 10.57
CA VAL A 67 3.07 -5.01 11.68
C VAL A 67 2.83 -6.48 11.29
N ALA A 68 1.94 -6.73 10.34
CA ALA A 68 1.68 -8.04 9.75
C ALA A 68 2.54 -8.35 8.51
N ASP A 69 3.66 -7.63 8.33
CA ASP A 69 4.60 -7.77 7.20
C ASP A 69 3.96 -7.53 5.81
N VAL A 70 2.86 -6.77 5.74
CA VAL A 70 2.25 -6.35 4.46
C VAL A 70 2.89 -5.06 3.98
N THR A 71 3.37 -5.05 2.74
CA THR A 71 4.08 -3.93 2.11
C THR A 71 3.16 -3.05 1.27
N CYS A 72 3.66 -1.90 0.80
CA CYS A 72 2.90 -0.99 -0.05
C CYS A 72 2.38 -1.69 -1.32
N LEU A 73 3.22 -2.52 -1.96
CA LEU A 73 2.90 -3.16 -3.24
C LEU A 73 1.93 -4.33 -3.09
N ASP A 74 1.71 -4.85 -1.88
CA ASP A 74 0.67 -5.86 -1.63
C ASP A 74 -0.74 -5.24 -1.75
N CYS A 75 -0.86 -3.93 -1.50
CA CYS A 75 -2.10 -3.14 -1.66
C CYS A 75 -2.13 -2.32 -2.95
N HIS A 76 -1.00 -1.75 -3.35
CA HIS A 76 -0.84 -0.90 -4.52
C HIS A 76 -0.24 -1.66 -5.70
N VAL A 77 -0.83 -2.81 -6.05
CA VAL A 77 -0.36 -3.66 -7.16
C VAL A 77 -0.52 -2.90 -8.48
N PRO A 78 0.56 -2.44 -9.12
CA PRO A 78 0.46 -1.65 -10.32
C PRO A 78 0.66 -2.53 -11.56
N THR A 79 -0.18 -2.36 -12.56
CA THR A 79 0.07 -2.91 -13.89
C THR A 79 1.32 -2.27 -14.50
N LEU A 80 1.96 -2.94 -15.46
CA LEU A 80 3.11 -2.37 -16.16
C LEU A 80 2.77 -1.03 -16.85
N SER A 81 1.57 -0.92 -17.40
CA SER A 81 1.07 0.32 -18.00
C SER A 81 0.95 1.46 -16.99
N GLU A 82 0.47 1.17 -15.79
CA GLU A 82 0.37 2.17 -14.70
C GLU A 82 1.75 2.61 -14.25
N GLN A 83 2.69 1.67 -14.04
CA GLN A 83 4.07 2.02 -13.66
C GLN A 83 4.76 2.92 -14.70
N LEU A 84 4.54 2.66 -16.00
CA LEU A 84 5.07 3.52 -17.07
C LEU A 84 4.42 4.90 -17.07
N ALA A 85 3.09 4.97 -16.89
CA ALA A 85 2.36 6.23 -16.85
C ALA A 85 2.76 7.07 -15.62
N GLU A 86 2.90 6.44 -14.46
CA GLU A 86 3.39 7.06 -13.22
C GLU A 86 4.81 7.61 -13.41
N GLY A 87 5.72 6.84 -14.02
CA GLY A 87 7.07 7.31 -14.32
C GLY A 87 7.12 8.53 -15.26
N VAL A 88 6.28 8.55 -16.30
CA VAL A 88 6.17 9.70 -17.22
C VAL A 88 5.59 10.91 -16.51
N SER A 89 4.49 10.73 -15.78
CA SER A 89 3.90 11.79 -14.95
C SER A 89 4.90 12.30 -13.93
N TRP A 90 5.79 11.43 -13.43
CA TRP A 90 6.83 11.82 -12.50
C TRP A 90 7.87 12.75 -13.08
N VAL A 91 8.43 12.39 -14.23
CA VAL A 91 9.38 13.27 -14.94
C VAL A 91 8.72 14.57 -15.37
N ALA A 92 7.43 14.54 -15.73
CA ALA A 92 6.69 15.71 -16.20
C ALA A 92 6.13 16.60 -15.07
N GLY A 93 6.15 16.15 -13.81
CA GLY A 93 5.50 16.84 -12.68
C GLY A 93 3.96 16.86 -12.74
N GLY A 94 3.36 15.91 -13.47
CA GLY A 94 1.93 15.90 -13.83
C GLY A 94 1.03 15.09 -12.89
N TYR A 95 1.13 15.28 -11.58
CA TYR A 95 0.32 14.55 -10.59
C TYR A 95 -0.82 15.41 -10.02
N ALA A 96 -1.92 14.78 -9.64
CA ALA A 96 -3.07 15.44 -9.02
C ALA A 96 -2.93 15.52 -7.50
N LEU A 97 -3.33 16.64 -6.90
CA LEU A 97 -3.39 16.85 -5.45
C LEU A 97 -4.76 17.39 -5.01
N PRO A 98 -5.39 16.84 -3.95
CA PRO A 98 -4.95 15.65 -3.20
C PRO A 98 -4.99 14.37 -4.05
N LEU A 99 -4.21 13.36 -3.65
CA LEU A 99 -4.23 12.07 -4.32
C LEU A 99 -5.62 11.45 -4.18
N GLU A 100 -6.10 10.84 -5.26
CA GLU A 100 -7.36 10.11 -5.24
C GLU A 100 -7.21 8.84 -4.39
N GLN A 101 -8.14 8.65 -3.45
CA GLN A 101 -8.16 7.46 -2.63
C GLN A 101 -8.50 6.24 -3.49
N ARG A 102 -7.64 5.22 -3.47
CA ARG A 102 -7.96 3.92 -4.10
C ARG A 102 -9.12 3.24 -3.37
N SER A 103 -10.04 2.68 -4.14
CA SER A 103 -11.11 1.83 -3.65
C SER A 103 -10.78 0.37 -3.95
N PHE A 104 -11.07 -0.50 -3.00
CA PHE A 104 -10.91 -1.95 -3.13
C PHE A 104 -12.26 -2.60 -2.90
N ASP A 105 -12.54 -3.69 -3.63
CA ASP A 105 -13.69 -4.53 -3.33
C ASP A 105 -13.43 -5.38 -2.07
N ASN A 106 -14.49 -5.94 -1.50
CA ASN A 106 -14.35 -6.79 -0.30
C ASN A 106 -13.50 -8.03 -0.57
N ALA A 107 -13.52 -8.55 -1.81
CA ALA A 107 -12.76 -9.72 -2.22
C ALA A 107 -11.24 -9.47 -2.17
N PHE A 108 -10.80 -8.24 -2.41
CA PHE A 108 -9.41 -7.84 -2.26
C PHE A 108 -8.90 -8.11 -0.83
N CYS A 109 -9.66 -7.67 0.17
CA CYS A 109 -9.32 -7.88 1.58
C CYS A 109 -9.56 -9.33 2.02
N MET A 110 -10.72 -9.87 1.66
CA MET A 110 -11.24 -11.16 2.11
C MET A 110 -10.81 -12.29 1.17
N ASN A 111 -9.51 -12.55 1.16
CA ASN A 111 -8.91 -13.60 0.35
C ASN A 111 -8.24 -14.68 1.22
N GLY A 112 -7.84 -15.79 0.61
CA GLY A 112 -7.24 -16.92 1.31
C GLY A 112 -5.85 -16.67 1.92
N SER A 113 -5.18 -15.58 1.53
CA SER A 113 -3.83 -15.20 1.99
C SER A 113 -3.86 -14.18 3.13
N CYS A 114 -4.91 -13.36 3.23
CA CYS A 114 -5.02 -12.27 4.23
C CYS A 114 -6.18 -12.51 5.21
N HIS A 115 -7.39 -12.03 4.88
CA HIS A 115 -8.58 -12.24 5.70
C HIS A 115 -9.42 -13.41 5.18
N ALA A 116 -9.00 -14.63 5.49
CA ALA A 116 -9.70 -15.86 5.14
C ALA A 116 -10.97 -16.09 6.00
N ILE A 117 -11.87 -15.11 6.00
CA ILE A 117 -13.12 -15.10 6.75
C ILE A 117 -14.26 -14.69 5.82
N GLY A 118 -15.45 -15.25 6.04
CA GLY A 118 -16.66 -14.88 5.31
C GLY A 118 -17.45 -13.77 5.99
N GLN A 119 -18.27 -13.06 5.22
CA GLN A 119 -19.10 -11.95 5.72
C GLN A 119 -20.01 -12.38 6.87
N ASP A 120 -20.65 -13.54 6.77
CA ASP A 120 -21.52 -14.08 7.83
C ASP A 120 -20.76 -14.38 9.12
N SER A 121 -19.48 -14.76 9.01
CA SER A 121 -18.64 -15.02 10.19
C SER A 121 -18.25 -13.71 10.88
N LEU A 122 -17.94 -12.66 10.12
CA LEU A 122 -17.72 -11.32 10.67
C LEU A 122 -18.98 -10.81 11.40
N ALA A 123 -20.14 -10.93 10.77
CA ALA A 123 -21.43 -10.56 11.38
C ALA A 123 -21.68 -11.33 12.69
N GLN A 124 -21.33 -12.62 12.75
CA GLN A 124 -21.45 -13.42 13.97
C GLN A 124 -20.48 -12.96 15.07
N ILE A 125 -19.22 -12.67 14.72
CA ILE A 125 -18.20 -12.20 15.68
C ILE A 125 -18.61 -10.88 16.33
N THR A 126 -19.15 -9.95 15.54
CA THR A 126 -19.62 -8.65 16.04
C THR A 126 -21.10 -8.65 16.45
N GLY A 127 -21.73 -9.82 16.56
CA GLY A 127 -23.16 -9.96 16.85
C GLY A 127 -23.61 -9.45 18.22
N GLN A 128 -22.68 -9.20 19.14
CA GLN A 128 -22.98 -8.65 20.47
C GLN A 128 -23.05 -7.11 20.49
N GLN A 129 -22.63 -6.44 19.41
CA GLN A 129 -22.69 -4.99 19.33
C GLN A 129 -24.14 -4.54 19.07
N ALA A 130 -24.55 -3.45 19.72
CA ALA A 130 -25.90 -2.88 19.53
C ALA A 130 -26.17 -2.53 18.05
N TYR A 131 -25.15 -1.99 17.38
CA TYR A 131 -25.11 -1.78 15.94
C TYR A 131 -24.02 -2.67 15.37
N ASN A 132 -24.41 -3.77 14.73
CA ASN A 132 -23.45 -4.74 14.19
C ASN A 132 -22.89 -4.24 12.84
N PRO A 133 -21.63 -3.77 12.77
CA PRO A 133 -21.07 -3.12 11.59
C PRO A 133 -20.83 -4.08 10.42
N HIS A 134 -20.81 -5.39 10.68
CA HIS A 134 -20.60 -6.41 9.65
C HIS A 134 -21.88 -7.12 9.24
N SER A 135 -23.03 -6.73 9.81
CA SER A 135 -24.34 -7.22 9.37
C SER A 135 -24.84 -6.45 8.15
N ALA A 136 -25.51 -7.12 7.23
CA ALA A 136 -26.15 -6.50 6.06
C ALA A 136 -27.58 -5.99 6.37
N TYR A 137 -27.85 -5.53 7.60
CA TYR A 137 -29.21 -5.15 8.02
C TYR A 137 -29.79 -4.00 7.20
N HIS A 138 -28.97 -3.00 6.87
CA HIS A 138 -29.35 -1.91 5.97
C HIS A 138 -28.92 -2.18 4.53
N GLU A 139 -27.62 -2.44 4.36
CA GLU A 139 -26.99 -2.72 3.08
C GLU A 139 -25.65 -3.43 3.32
N GLU A 140 -25.08 -3.99 2.26
CA GLU A 140 -23.70 -4.47 2.28
C GLU A 140 -22.77 -3.31 1.94
N LEU A 141 -21.89 -2.97 2.87
CA LEU A 141 -20.89 -1.91 2.69
C LEU A 141 -19.53 -2.52 2.35
N ALA A 142 -18.78 -1.82 1.50
CA ALA A 142 -17.39 -2.15 1.26
C ALA A 142 -16.55 -1.94 2.54
N CYS A 143 -15.55 -2.78 2.79
CA CYS A 143 -14.64 -2.65 3.94
C CYS A 143 -14.04 -1.23 4.01
N GLY A 144 -13.62 -0.71 2.85
CA GLY A 144 -13.03 0.62 2.70
C GLY A 144 -13.97 1.79 2.99
N THR A 145 -15.27 1.56 3.15
CA THR A 145 -16.23 2.59 3.58
C THR A 145 -15.89 3.06 4.99
N CYS A 146 -15.67 2.12 5.91
CA CYS A 146 -15.35 2.39 7.32
C CYS A 146 -13.84 2.31 7.60
N HIS A 147 -13.18 1.27 7.10
CA HIS A 147 -11.76 1.00 7.38
C HIS A 147 -10.86 1.80 6.43
N LYS A 148 -10.16 2.81 6.97
CA LYS A 148 -9.27 3.69 6.19
C LYS A 148 -7.80 3.35 6.47
N SER A 149 -7.01 3.17 5.41
CA SER A 149 -5.59 2.80 5.49
C SER A 149 -4.70 3.91 6.03
N HIS A 150 -4.67 5.05 5.34
CA HIS A 150 -3.75 6.17 5.61
C HIS A 150 -4.44 7.37 6.27
N THR A 151 -5.61 7.17 6.87
CA THR A 151 -6.33 8.20 7.63
C THR A 151 -7.11 7.53 8.73
N ALA A 152 -7.63 8.32 9.67
CA ALA A 152 -8.56 7.82 10.68
C ALA A 152 -9.74 7.08 10.04
N SER A 153 -10.01 5.88 10.52
CA SER A 153 -11.19 5.11 10.12
C SER A 153 -12.48 5.81 10.54
N VAL A 154 -13.59 5.47 9.90
CA VAL A 154 -14.88 6.18 10.05
C VAL A 154 -15.92 5.24 10.64
N MET A 155 -16.57 5.68 11.72
CA MET A 155 -17.71 5.01 12.31
C MET A 155 -19.00 5.41 11.58
N GLN A 156 -19.25 4.79 10.42
CA GLN A 156 -20.38 5.12 9.54
C GLN A 156 -21.74 5.11 10.27
N CYS A 157 -21.95 4.18 11.20
CA CYS A 157 -23.22 4.09 11.94
C CYS A 157 -23.50 5.34 12.77
N ALA A 158 -22.46 6.03 13.26
CA ALA A 158 -22.59 7.22 14.10
C ALA A 158 -23.11 8.45 13.35
N GLN A 159 -23.24 8.39 12.01
CA GLN A 159 -23.95 9.41 11.23
C GLN A 159 -25.44 9.48 11.57
N CYS A 160 -26.04 8.34 11.93
CA CYS A 160 -27.47 8.23 12.23
C CYS A 160 -27.73 7.76 13.67
N HIS A 161 -26.84 6.95 14.24
CA HIS A 161 -26.92 6.41 15.59
C HIS A 161 -25.95 7.14 16.51
N SER A 162 -26.40 8.24 17.12
CA SER A 162 -25.54 9.09 17.95
C SER A 162 -25.02 8.41 19.22
N ASP A 163 -25.61 7.28 19.59
CA ASP A 163 -25.22 6.39 20.68
C ASP A 163 -24.33 5.22 20.22
N ALA A 164 -23.96 5.15 18.93
CA ALA A 164 -22.98 4.19 18.45
C ALA A 164 -21.60 4.44 19.08
N GLU A 165 -20.99 3.37 19.59
CA GLU A 165 -19.65 3.42 20.15
C GLU A 165 -18.62 3.67 19.04
N VAL A 166 -17.84 4.73 19.19
CA VAL A 166 -16.78 5.10 18.24
C VAL A 166 -15.44 4.57 18.77
N PRO A 167 -14.77 3.66 18.05
CA PRO A 167 -13.47 3.14 18.48
C PRO A 167 -12.42 4.26 18.62
N ALA A 168 -11.42 4.04 19.48
CA ALA A 168 -10.32 4.98 19.64
C ALA A 168 -9.61 5.24 18.29
N GLY A 169 -9.36 6.52 17.99
CA GLY A 169 -8.74 6.95 16.73
C GLY A 169 -9.67 6.95 15.52
N TRP A 170 -10.94 6.54 15.67
CA TRP A 170 -11.94 6.64 14.62
C TRP A 170 -12.68 7.98 14.66
N THR A 171 -13.24 8.36 13.52
CA THR A 171 -14.00 9.61 13.35
C THR A 171 -15.47 9.33 13.06
N VAL A 172 -16.32 10.30 13.36
CA VAL A 172 -17.71 10.35 12.91
C VAL A 172 -17.74 11.33 11.75
N ARG A 173 -17.90 10.85 10.53
CA ARG A 173 -18.13 11.68 9.34
C ARG A 173 -19.45 11.29 8.75
#